data_AF-A0A3M1GI80-F1
#
_entry.id   AF-A0A3M1GI80-F1
#
_cell.length_a   1.000
_cell.length_b   1.000
_cell.length_c   1.000
_cell.angle_alpha   90.00
_cell.angle_beta   90.00
_cell.angle_gamma   90.00
#
_symmetry.space_group_name_H-M   'P 1'
#
loop_
_entity.id
_entity.type
_entity.pdbx_description
1 polymer ?
#
loop_
_entity_poly.entity_id
_entity_poly.type
_entity_poly.pdbx_seq_one_letter_code
_entity_poly.pdbx_strand_id
1 'polypeptide(L)'
;MIDLVVPVLAVTGLAPLGILAASVVFIIVAIVWLRWHAFFALMFAAVLAGLLAAWSGIGAFGGSTEAVEAVMVEMGMMAGKVGFVIAMAAVIGVCLMESGAADRIVRTFLRVFGEKRAGWAMMFSGFVLSVPVFFDTVFLVVSGKFSKKAGHGRWFGE
;
A
#
# COMPACT_ATOMS: atom_id res chain seq x y z
N MET A 1 -2.91 32.78 -10.53
CA MET A 1 -2.25 32.14 -11.70
C MET A 1 -2.60 30.65 -11.81
N ILE A 2 -3.06 30.01 -10.74
CA ILE A 2 -3.65 28.64 -10.73
C ILE A 2 -5.13 28.66 -11.15
N ASP A 3 -5.84 29.78 -10.94
CA ASP A 3 -7.28 29.94 -11.22
C ASP A 3 -7.65 30.07 -12.71
N LEU A 4 -6.68 30.28 -13.60
CA LEU A 4 -6.92 30.52 -15.03
C LEU A 4 -6.73 29.28 -15.91
N VAL A 5 -6.09 28.21 -15.40
CA VAL A 5 -5.79 27.00 -16.17
C VAL A 5 -6.95 25.99 -16.14
N VAL A 6 -7.69 25.96 -15.04
CA VAL A 6 -8.82 25.03 -14.81
C VAL A 6 -10.01 25.23 -15.77
N PRO A 7 -10.45 26.47 -16.11
CA PRO A 7 -11.60 26.65 -17.02
C PRO A 7 -11.28 26.39 -18.50
N VAL A 8 -10.01 26.45 -18.93
CA VAL A 8 -9.62 26.24 -20.35
C VAL A 8 -9.71 24.77 -20.78
N LEU A 9 -9.61 23.84 -19.84
CA LEU A 9 -9.76 22.40 -20.10
C LEU A 9 -11.22 21.93 -20.12
N ALA A 10 -12.17 22.76 -19.66
CA ALA A 10 -13.58 22.39 -19.48
C ALA A 10 -14.38 22.24 -20.79
N VAL A 11 -13.86 22.69 -21.94
CA VAL A 11 -14.60 22.74 -23.22
C VAL A 11 -14.21 21.64 -24.22
N THR A 12 -13.16 20.86 -23.96
CA THR A 12 -12.68 19.80 -24.89
C THR A 12 -12.73 18.45 -24.18
N GLY A 13 -13.09 17.36 -24.88
CA GLY A 13 -13.25 15.99 -24.32
C GLY A 13 -12.00 15.35 -23.66
N LEU A 14 -11.00 16.15 -23.32
CA LEU A 14 -9.77 15.85 -22.58
C LEU A 14 -9.88 16.18 -21.07
N ALA A 15 -10.97 16.81 -20.63
CA ALA A 15 -11.16 17.22 -19.23
C ALA A 15 -10.92 16.12 -18.18
N PRO A 16 -11.42 14.86 -18.32
CA PRO A 16 -11.15 13.82 -17.33
C PRO A 16 -9.67 13.36 -17.32
N LEU A 17 -9.00 13.37 -18.48
CA LEU A 17 -7.57 13.05 -18.60
C LEU A 17 -6.70 14.13 -17.92
N GLY A 18 -7.10 15.39 -18.01
CA GLY A 18 -6.41 16.51 -17.34
C GLY A 18 -6.49 16.43 -15.82
N ILE A 19 -7.68 16.11 -15.27
CA ILE A 19 -7.87 15.95 -13.82
C ILE A 19 -7.10 14.75 -13.29
N LEU A 20 -7.09 13.63 -14.02
CA LEU A 20 -6.30 12.44 -13.69
C LEU A 20 -4.80 12.77 -13.66
N ALA A 21 -4.28 13.40 -14.73
CA ALA A 21 -2.87 13.75 -14.83
C ALA A 21 -2.44 14.70 -13.71
N ALA A 22 -3.26 15.73 -13.41
CA ALA A 22 -2.99 16.67 -12.32
C ALA A 22 -2.94 15.96 -10.96
N SER A 23 -3.89 15.04 -10.70
CA SER A 23 -3.95 14.28 -9.45
C SER A 23 -2.76 13.33 -9.28
N VAL A 24 -2.36 12.63 -10.36
CA VAL A 24 -1.19 11.73 -10.34
C VAL A 24 0.10 12.51 -10.12
N VAL A 25 0.29 13.64 -10.81
CA VAL A 25 1.45 14.52 -10.60
C VAL A 25 1.50 15.00 -9.16
N PHE A 26 0.35 15.41 -8.59
CA PHE A 26 0.28 15.82 -7.19
C PHE A 26 0.68 14.70 -6.23
N ILE A 27 0.22 13.46 -6.45
CA ILE A 27 0.61 12.28 -5.65
C ILE A 27 2.13 12.09 -5.69
N ILE A 28 2.71 12.10 -6.89
CA ILE A 28 4.16 11.87 -7.08
C ILE A 28 4.96 12.97 -6.37
N VAL A 29 4.57 14.23 -6.54
CA VAL A 29 5.25 15.36 -5.88
C VAL A 29 5.11 15.29 -4.36
N ALA A 30 3.92 15.00 -3.84
CA ALA A 30 3.67 14.90 -2.41
C ALA A 30 4.50 13.78 -1.76
N ILE A 31 4.64 12.63 -2.42
CA ILE A 31 5.41 11.49 -1.90
C ILE A 31 6.92 11.76 -2.02
N VAL A 32 7.40 12.20 -3.20
CA VAL A 32 8.83 12.29 -3.49
C VAL A 32 9.47 13.54 -2.86
N TRP A 33 8.81 14.69 -2.95
CA TRP A 33 9.37 15.97 -2.47
C TRP A 33 8.95 16.30 -1.05
N LEU A 34 7.68 16.08 -0.69
CA LEU A 34 7.16 16.51 0.62
C LEU A 34 7.39 15.46 1.72
N ARG A 35 7.88 14.25 1.36
CA ARG A 35 8.11 13.10 2.27
C ARG A 35 6.92 12.81 3.19
N TRP A 36 5.71 13.15 2.77
CA TRP A 36 4.49 12.83 3.51
C TRP A 36 4.20 11.33 3.42
N HIS A 37 3.76 10.73 4.53
CA HIS A 37 3.35 9.33 4.55
C HIS A 37 2.32 9.07 3.44
N ALA A 38 2.52 7.98 2.68
CA ALA A 38 1.76 7.65 1.47
C ALA A 38 0.24 7.71 1.68
N PHE A 39 -0.25 7.30 2.86
CA PHE A 39 -1.66 7.39 3.22
C PHE A 39 -2.21 8.82 3.13
N PHE A 40 -1.52 9.80 3.72
CA PHE A 40 -1.95 11.20 3.68
C PHE A 40 -1.86 11.77 2.28
N ALA A 41 -0.80 11.44 1.52
CA ALA A 41 -0.64 11.89 0.15
C ALA A 41 -1.80 11.42 -0.75
N LEU A 42 -2.19 10.14 -0.63
CA LEU A 42 -3.33 9.57 -1.37
C LEU A 42 -4.67 10.17 -0.92
N MET A 43 -4.85 10.41 0.39
CA MET A 43 -6.06 11.03 0.93
C MET A 43 -6.27 12.45 0.38
N PHE A 44 -5.24 13.30 0.46
CA PHE A 44 -5.30 14.66 -0.08
C PHE A 44 -5.45 14.67 -1.59
N ALA A 45 -4.81 13.74 -2.31
CA ALA A 45 -4.97 13.64 -3.74
C ALA A 45 -6.38 13.21 -4.16
N ALA A 46 -7.01 12.29 -3.42
CA ALA A 46 -8.39 11.87 -3.67
C ALA A 46 -9.38 13.01 -3.42
N VAL A 47 -9.20 13.77 -2.34
CA VAL A 47 -9.98 14.99 -2.07
C VAL A 47 -9.77 16.04 -3.17
N LEU A 48 -8.52 16.28 -3.58
CA LEU A 48 -8.20 17.21 -4.65
C LEU A 48 -8.83 16.78 -5.98
N ALA A 49 -8.75 15.50 -6.33
CA ALA A 49 -9.36 14.94 -7.52
C ALA A 49 -10.89 15.09 -7.50
N GLY A 50 -11.54 14.78 -6.37
CA GLY A 50 -12.98 14.96 -6.19
C GLY A 50 -13.40 16.42 -6.30
N LEU A 51 -12.63 17.35 -5.73
CA LEU A 51 -12.90 18.77 -5.79
C LEU A 51 -12.74 19.32 -7.21
N LEU A 52 -11.69 18.91 -7.92
CA LEU A 52 -11.46 19.28 -9.33
C LEU A 52 -12.56 18.70 -10.25
N ALA A 53 -13.02 17.49 -9.98
CA ALA A 53 -14.13 16.89 -10.71
C ALA A 53 -15.46 17.63 -10.48
N ALA A 54 -15.76 18.01 -9.22
CA ALA A 54 -16.93 18.80 -8.87
C ALA A 54 -16.91 20.20 -9.52
N TRP A 55 -15.74 20.86 -9.54
CA TRP A 55 -15.59 22.19 -10.15
C TRP A 55 -15.71 22.17 -11.67
N SER A 56 -15.36 21.06 -12.32
CA SER A 56 -15.48 20.89 -13.78
C SER A 56 -16.89 20.58 -14.27
N GLY A 57 -17.85 20.29 -13.37
CA GLY A 57 -19.22 19.92 -13.73
C GLY A 57 -19.37 18.54 -14.40
N ILE A 58 -18.31 17.73 -14.43
CA ILE A 58 -18.27 16.40 -15.07
C ILE A 58 -18.71 15.29 -14.09
N GLY A 59 -18.76 15.59 -12.79
CA GLY A 59 -19.14 14.64 -11.74
C GLY A 59 -20.63 14.66 -11.40
N ALA A 60 -21.16 13.51 -10.99
CA ALA A 60 -22.50 13.36 -10.39
C ALA A 60 -22.59 13.89 -8.94
N PHE A 61 -21.72 14.84 -8.57
CA PHE A 61 -21.63 15.42 -7.24
C PHE A 61 -22.16 16.86 -7.31
N GLY A 62 -23.26 17.13 -6.61
CA GLY A 62 -23.98 18.41 -6.59
C GLY A 62 -23.25 19.53 -5.85
N GLY A 63 -22.12 19.25 -5.18
CA GLY A 63 -21.32 20.27 -4.51
C GLY A 63 -19.99 19.78 -3.93
N SER A 64 -19.15 20.74 -3.51
CA SER A 64 -17.83 20.50 -2.92
C SER A 64 -17.85 19.61 -1.66
N THR A 65 -18.98 19.57 -0.96
CA THR A 65 -19.17 18.77 0.26
C THR A 65 -19.34 17.29 -0.03
N GLU A 66 -20.06 16.93 -1.09
CA GLU A 66 -20.30 15.53 -1.46
C GLU A 66 -19.03 14.84 -1.95
N ALA A 67 -18.13 15.59 -2.62
CA ALA A 67 -16.85 15.06 -3.08
C ALA A 67 -15.94 14.62 -1.91
N VAL A 68 -15.93 15.40 -0.81
CA VAL A 68 -15.15 15.05 0.39
C VAL A 68 -15.79 13.87 1.12
N GLU A 69 -17.12 13.86 1.23
CA GLU A 69 -17.86 12.77 1.86
C GLU A 69 -17.65 11.44 1.12
N ALA A 70 -17.70 11.45 -0.22
CA ALA A 70 -17.45 10.28 -1.05
C ALA A 70 -16.05 9.69 -0.79
N VAL A 71 -15.01 10.52 -0.71
CA VAL A 71 -13.65 10.04 -0.41
C VAL A 71 -13.58 9.38 0.97
N MET A 72 -14.23 9.95 1.97
CA MET A 72 -14.26 9.40 3.33
C MET A 72 -15.01 8.06 3.39
N VAL A 73 -16.16 7.98 2.73
CA VAL A 73 -16.96 6.75 2.66
C VAL A 73 -16.22 5.64 1.93
N GLU A 74 -15.64 5.94 0.75
CA GLU A 74 -14.88 4.96 -0.04
C GLU A 74 -13.61 4.50 0.70
N MET A 75 -12.91 5.40 1.38
CA MET A 75 -11.75 5.04 2.20
C MET A 75 -12.15 4.11 3.35
N GLY A 76 -13.25 4.39 4.04
CA GLY A 76 -13.80 3.53 5.09
C GLY A 76 -14.22 2.16 4.57
N MET A 77 -14.92 2.11 3.43
CA MET A 77 -15.32 0.85 2.80
C MET A 77 -14.12 0.01 2.35
N MET A 78 -13.10 0.62 1.76
CA MET A 78 -11.86 -0.07 1.37
C MET A 78 -11.10 -0.61 2.58
N ALA A 79 -10.96 0.21 3.63
CA ALA A 79 -10.35 -0.23 4.89
C ALA A 79 -11.10 -1.39 5.53
N GLY A 80 -12.45 -1.37 5.50
CA GLY A 80 -13.27 -2.48 5.98
C GLY A 80 -13.10 -3.76 5.14
N LYS A 81 -13.14 -3.64 3.81
CA LYS A 81 -13.01 -4.78 2.88
C LYS A 81 -11.67 -5.50 3.00
N VAL A 82 -10.58 -4.73 3.07
CA VAL A 82 -9.22 -5.29 3.09
C VAL A 82 -8.74 -5.56 4.53
N GLY A 83 -9.26 -4.85 5.53
CA GLY A 83 -8.82 -4.95 6.92
C GLY A 83 -9.00 -6.33 7.53
N PHE A 84 -10.15 -6.99 7.31
CA PHE A 84 -10.37 -8.35 7.82
C PHE A 84 -9.44 -9.38 7.15
N VAL A 85 -9.23 -9.25 5.84
CA VAL A 85 -8.31 -10.12 5.07
C VAL A 85 -6.87 -9.95 5.56
N ILE A 86 -6.42 -8.72 5.79
CA ILE A 86 -5.10 -8.41 6.36
C ILE A 86 -4.95 -9.00 7.76
N ALA A 87 -5.96 -8.90 8.61
CA ALA A 87 -5.93 -9.47 9.96
C ALA A 87 -5.76 -10.99 9.94
N MET A 88 -6.52 -11.68 9.10
CA MET A 88 -6.40 -13.15 8.92
C MET A 88 -5.04 -13.54 8.32
N ALA A 89 -4.56 -12.79 7.33
CA ALA A 89 -3.22 -12.98 6.76
C ALA A 89 -2.12 -12.88 7.84
N ALA A 90 -2.23 -11.91 8.77
CA ALA A 90 -1.28 -11.77 9.87
C ALA A 90 -1.32 -12.97 10.83
N VAL A 91 -2.51 -13.46 11.20
CA VAL A 91 -2.66 -14.65 12.06
C VAL A 91 -2.05 -15.88 11.38
N ILE A 92 -2.38 -16.12 10.12
CA ILE A 92 -1.82 -17.23 9.33
C ILE A 92 -0.29 -17.10 9.23
N GLY A 93 0.23 -15.91 8.97
CA GLY A 93 1.67 -15.64 8.89
C GLY A 93 2.39 -15.96 10.19
N VAL A 94 1.85 -15.56 11.34
CA VAL A 94 2.40 -15.89 12.66
C VAL A 94 2.39 -17.40 12.91
N CYS A 95 1.26 -18.08 12.65
CA CYS A 95 1.19 -19.54 12.79
C CYS A 95 2.17 -20.28 11.86
N LEU A 96 2.36 -19.79 10.64
CA LEU A 96 3.29 -20.37 9.66
C LEU A 96 4.76 -20.19 10.08
N MET A 97 5.09 -19.06 10.73
CA MET A 97 6.41 -18.82 11.32
C MET A 97 6.64 -19.68 12.57
N GLU A 98 5.65 -19.81 13.45
CA GLU A 98 5.79 -20.57 14.71
C GLU A 98 5.82 -22.09 14.51
N SER A 99 5.12 -22.60 13.48
CA SER A 99 5.11 -24.03 13.16
C SER A 99 6.36 -24.52 12.43
N GLY A 100 7.25 -23.63 11.99
CA GLY A 100 8.39 -23.98 11.13
C GLY A 100 7.99 -24.46 9.73
N ALA A 101 6.71 -24.30 9.36
CA ALA A 101 6.22 -24.64 8.02
C ALA A 101 6.90 -23.78 6.93
N ALA A 102 7.19 -22.51 7.25
CA ALA A 102 7.96 -21.61 6.39
C ALA A 102 9.31 -22.22 5.96
N ASP A 103 10.08 -22.71 6.93
CA ASP A 103 11.40 -23.30 6.69
C ASP A 103 11.31 -24.58 5.88
N ARG A 104 10.26 -25.39 6.10
CA ARG A 104 10.01 -26.60 5.32
C ARG A 104 9.72 -26.26 3.85
N ILE A 105 8.94 -25.21 3.57
CA ILE A 105 8.64 -24.77 2.20
C ILE A 105 9.92 -24.32 1.49
N VAL A 106 10.73 -23.48 2.13
CA VAL A 106 12.01 -23.01 1.58
C VAL A 106 12.95 -24.18 1.28
N ARG A 107 13.13 -25.13 2.23
CA ARG A 107 13.97 -26.32 2.04
C ARG A 107 13.46 -27.23 0.91
N THR A 108 12.15 -27.32 0.72
CA THR A 108 11.56 -28.11 -0.36
C THR A 108 11.88 -27.48 -1.72
N PHE A 109 11.73 -26.16 -1.85
CA PHE A 109 12.12 -25.44 -3.07
C PHE A 109 13.62 -25.53 -3.36
N LEU A 110 14.47 -25.45 -2.33
CA LEU A 110 15.92 -25.61 -2.48
C LEU A 110 16.31 -27.01 -2.98
N ARG A 111 15.61 -28.06 -2.55
CA ARG A 111 15.82 -29.42 -3.05
C ARG A 111 15.37 -29.59 -4.51
N VAL A 112 14.28 -28.95 -4.90
CA VAL A 112 13.74 -29.05 -6.27
C VAL A 112 14.59 -28.26 -7.28
N PHE A 113 15.00 -27.04 -6.97
CA PHE A 113 15.81 -26.20 -7.86
C PHE A 113 17.33 -26.50 -7.78
N GLY A 114 17.75 -27.18 -6.71
CA GLY A 114 19.14 -27.54 -6.42
C GLY A 114 19.92 -26.42 -5.75
N GLU A 115 20.84 -26.79 -4.84
CA GLU A 115 21.66 -25.84 -4.05
C GLU A 115 22.47 -24.87 -4.92
N LYS A 116 22.86 -25.29 -6.13
CA LYS A 116 23.55 -24.44 -7.12
C LYS A 116 22.72 -23.24 -7.60
N ARG A 117 21.39 -23.26 -7.42
CA ARG A 117 20.44 -22.20 -7.80
C ARG A 117 19.61 -21.73 -6.61
N ALA A 118 20.22 -21.69 -5.43
CA ALA A 118 19.57 -21.23 -4.20
C ALA A 118 18.90 -19.85 -4.36
N GLY A 119 19.48 -18.92 -5.12
CA GLY A 119 18.86 -17.62 -5.38
C GLY A 119 17.49 -17.71 -6.05
N TRP A 120 17.34 -18.59 -7.05
CA TRP A 120 16.05 -18.83 -7.71
C TRP A 120 15.05 -19.53 -6.80
N ALA A 121 15.52 -20.53 -6.03
CA ALA A 121 14.68 -21.24 -5.07
C ALA A 121 14.10 -20.28 -4.01
N MET A 122 14.93 -19.36 -3.50
CA MET A 122 14.53 -18.36 -2.50
C MET A 122 13.53 -17.36 -3.07
N MET A 123 13.70 -16.91 -4.32
CA MET A 123 12.71 -16.03 -4.98
C MET A 123 11.35 -16.71 -5.12
N PHE A 124 11.31 -17.96 -5.60
CA PHE A 124 10.06 -18.70 -5.76
C PHE A 124 9.39 -19.04 -4.42
N SER A 125 10.17 -19.47 -3.42
CA SER A 125 9.61 -19.72 -2.09
C SER A 125 9.09 -18.44 -1.44
N GLY A 126 9.81 -17.32 -1.59
CA GLY A 126 9.38 -16.02 -1.09
C GLY A 126 8.10 -15.53 -1.77
N PHE A 127 7.98 -15.74 -3.08
CA PHE A 127 6.76 -15.42 -3.83
C PHE A 127 5.55 -16.19 -3.31
N VAL A 128 5.67 -17.51 -3.14
CA VAL A 128 4.57 -18.35 -2.61
C VAL A 128 4.21 -17.98 -1.17
N LEU A 129 5.21 -17.69 -0.33
CA LEU A 129 5.00 -17.29 1.06
C LEU A 129 4.44 -15.86 1.20
N SER A 130 4.69 -14.98 0.23
CA SER A 130 4.20 -13.60 0.21
C SER A 130 2.74 -13.45 -0.22
N VAL A 131 2.16 -14.45 -0.90
CA VAL A 131 0.73 -14.43 -1.28
C VAL A 131 -0.20 -14.47 -0.05
N PRO A 132 -0.04 -15.41 0.90
CA PRO A 132 -0.89 -15.44 2.09
C PRO A 132 -0.50 -14.39 3.12
N VAL A 133 0.77 -14.02 3.21
CA VAL A 133 1.26 -13.03 4.17
C VAL A 133 1.63 -11.77 3.42
N PHE A 134 0.67 -10.83 3.36
CA PHE A 134 0.87 -9.49 2.78
C PHE A 134 2.27 -8.99 3.16
N PHE A 135 3.13 -8.77 2.17
CA PHE A 135 4.56 -8.52 2.38
C PHE A 135 4.82 -7.41 3.42
N ASP A 136 3.95 -6.40 3.43
CA ASP A 136 3.95 -5.29 4.38
C ASP A 136 3.70 -5.71 5.84
N THR A 137 2.84 -6.70 6.09
CA THR A 137 2.50 -7.14 7.46
C THR A 137 3.60 -8.01 8.07
N VAL A 138 4.32 -8.80 7.25
CA VAL A 138 5.51 -9.56 7.69
C VAL A 138 6.59 -8.59 8.19
N PHE A 139 6.84 -7.52 7.45
CA PHE A 139 7.86 -6.53 7.78
C PHE A 139 7.59 -5.83 9.12
N LEU A 140 6.30 -5.52 9.40
CA LEU A 140 5.87 -4.98 10.69
C LEU A 140 6.05 -5.96 11.86
N VAL A 141 5.73 -7.25 11.67
CA VAL A 141 5.88 -8.26 12.73
C VAL A 141 7.36 -8.57 13.01
N VAL A 142 8.18 -8.65 11.96
CA VAL A 142 9.63 -8.90 12.07
C VAL A 142 10.33 -7.73 12.77
N SER A 143 10.04 -6.49 12.38
CA SER A 143 10.64 -5.30 13.02
C SER A 143 10.30 -5.20 14.53
N GLY A 144 9.10 -5.60 14.95
CA GLY A 144 8.74 -5.70 16.37
C GLY A 144 9.53 -6.77 17.14
N LYS A 145 9.78 -7.94 16.54
CA LYS A 145 10.58 -9.02 17.16
C LYS A 145 12.08 -8.67 17.25
N PHE A 146 12.60 -7.86 16.32
CA PHE A 146 13.98 -7.36 16.39
C PHE A 146 14.19 -6.38 17.57
N SER A 147 13.19 -5.55 17.89
CA SER A 147 13.28 -4.58 19.00
C SER A 147 13.43 -5.27 20.37
N LYS A 148 12.74 -6.40 20.61
CA LYS A 148 12.93 -7.16 21.87
C LYS A 148 14.22 -7.97 21.92
N LYS A 149 14.77 -8.40 20.79
CA LYS A 149 16.01 -9.21 20.76
C LYS A 149 17.29 -8.36 20.79
N ALA A 150 17.22 -7.09 20.36
CA ALA A 150 18.31 -6.13 20.49
C ALA A 150 18.52 -5.62 21.93
N GLY A 151 17.55 -5.83 22.83
CA GLY A 151 17.64 -5.46 24.25
C GLY A 151 18.05 -6.58 25.21
N HIS A 152 18.37 -7.79 24.72
CA HIS A 152 18.83 -8.90 25.56
C HIS A 152 20.23 -9.38 25.12
N GLY A 153 21.14 -8.42 24.98
CA GLY A 153 22.56 -8.66 25.15
C GLY A 153 22.85 -8.97 26.62
N ARG A 154 22.66 -10.23 26.99
CA ARG A 154 23.45 -10.92 28.04
C ARG A 154 24.17 -12.04 27.29
N TRP A 155 25.20 -11.65 26.54
CA TRP A 155 26.60 -11.81 26.97
C TRP A 155 26.83 -13.23 27.49
N PHE A 156 27.31 -14.05 26.56
CA PHE A 156 28.20 -15.20 26.72
C PHE A 156 28.63 -15.54 28.15
N GLY A 157 28.58 -16.84 28.43
CA GLY A 157 28.76 -17.47 29.73
C GLY A 157 30.02 -17.11 30.50
N GLU A 158 29.89 -17.32 31.82
CA GLU A 158 30.89 -18.07 32.58
C GLU A 158 30.64 -19.57 32.39
#